data_AF-A0A0M6WNB2-F1
#
_entry.id   AF-A0A0M6WNB2-F1
#
_cell.length_a   1.000
_cell.length_b   1.000
_cell.length_c   1.000
_cell.angle_alpha   90.00
_cell.angle_beta   90.00
_cell.angle_gamma   90.00
#
_symmetry.space_group_name_H-M   'P 1'
#
loop_
_entity.id
_entity.type
_entity.pdbx_description
1 polymer ?
#
loop_
_entity_poly.entity_id
_entity_poly.type
_entity_poly.pdbx_seq_one_letter_code
_entity_poly.pdbx_strand_id
1 'polypeptide(L)'
;MFNLSKKKINKIMAFAIAFTMLFASQVTAFAATTSSKTVTSSKAMSVALLPGVTGNSNTITFNFNSLPDKAIVKEVEIDCSNASVIGGKGAILAKSLTITSPSGETHTVSWGKGNVTTTNLFIAEKAAGTWSVYMTGTNIASPNLGSAFIGGTKYSSVKMKVSYILED
;
A
#
# COMPACT_ATOMS: atom_id res chain seq x y z
N MET A 1 -33.77 7.38 41.14
CA MET A 1 -32.71 8.43 41.22
C MET A 1 -31.80 8.09 42.39
N PHE A 2 -30.52 7.78 42.15
CA PHE A 2 -29.55 7.51 43.22
C PHE A 2 -29.06 8.84 43.81
N ASN A 3 -29.40 9.12 45.06
CA ASN A 3 -28.94 10.31 45.76
C ASN A 3 -27.63 9.99 46.52
N LEU A 4 -26.48 10.31 45.93
CA LEU A 4 -25.17 10.10 46.56
C LEU A 4 -24.75 11.33 47.39
N SER A 5 -24.37 11.08 48.65
CA SER A 5 -23.84 12.11 49.56
C SER A 5 -22.57 12.77 49.02
N LYS A 6 -22.42 14.09 49.23
CA LYS A 6 -21.24 14.90 48.84
C LYS A 6 -19.89 14.28 49.24
N LYS A 7 -19.84 13.54 50.36
CA LYS A 7 -18.63 12.85 50.85
C LYS A 7 -18.25 11.62 50.00
N LYS A 8 -19.24 10.93 49.41
CA LYS A 8 -19.03 9.84 48.45
C LYS A 8 -18.65 10.38 47.06
N ILE A 9 -19.22 11.52 46.65
CA ILE A 9 -18.88 12.20 45.39
C ILE A 9 -17.41 12.65 45.40
N ASN A 10 -16.92 13.29 46.47
CA ASN A 10 -15.52 13.72 46.55
C ASN A 10 -14.51 12.55 46.55
N LYS A 11 -14.85 11.41 47.15
CA LYS A 11 -14.02 10.19 47.07
C LYS A 11 -13.97 9.59 45.66
N ILE A 12 -15.09 9.59 44.94
CA ILE A 12 -15.16 9.12 43.55
C ILE A 12 -14.38 10.07 42.61
N MET A 13 -14.48 11.39 42.83
CA MET A 13 -13.75 12.38 42.03
C MET A 13 -12.23 12.28 42.22
N ALA A 14 -11.77 12.12 43.47
CA ALA A 14 -10.33 11.94 43.75
C ALA A 14 -9.78 10.65 43.12
N PHE A 15 -10.58 9.57 43.10
CA PHE A 15 -10.21 8.32 42.45
C PHE A 15 -10.17 8.44 40.92
N ALA A 16 -11.10 9.20 40.32
CA ALA A 16 -11.13 9.46 38.89
C ALA A 16 -9.93 10.32 38.43
N ILE A 17 -9.54 11.32 39.22
CA ILE A 17 -8.37 12.18 38.94
C ILE A 17 -7.07 11.38 39.03
N ALA A 18 -6.92 10.51 40.04
CA ALA A 18 -5.75 9.64 40.16
C ALA A 18 -5.66 8.61 39.00
N PHE A 19 -6.80 8.11 38.51
CA PHE A 19 -6.84 7.23 37.34
C PHE A 19 -6.49 7.95 36.04
N THR A 20 -6.89 9.21 35.86
CA THR A 20 -6.48 10.00 34.68
C THR A 20 -4.98 10.29 34.64
N MET A 21 -4.33 10.46 35.79
CA MET A 21 -2.86 10.67 35.84
C MET A 21 -2.07 9.38 35.56
N LEU A 22 -2.66 8.21 35.77
CA LEU A 22 -2.03 6.91 35.49
C LEU A 22 -1.90 6.62 33.97
N PHE A 23 -2.63 7.34 33.11
CA PHE A 23 -2.46 7.27 31.65
C PHE A 23 -1.53 8.35 31.09
N ALA A 24 -1.09 9.30 31.93
CA ALA A 24 -0.08 10.28 31.56
C ALA A 24 1.35 9.77 31.78
N SER A 25 1.53 8.60 32.42
CA SER A 25 2.84 7.99 32.58
C SER A 25 3.33 7.41 31.24
N GLN A 26 4.11 8.24 30.57
CA GLN A 26 5.09 7.89 29.54
C GLN A 26 4.51 7.47 28.19
N VAL A 27 3.90 8.43 27.49
CA VAL A 27 4.14 8.52 26.05
C VAL A 27 5.55 9.07 25.91
N THR A 28 6.55 8.19 25.92
CA THR A 28 7.87 8.54 25.38
C THR A 28 7.63 8.76 23.90
N ALA A 29 7.34 10.00 23.52
CA ALA A 29 7.30 10.41 22.14
C ALA A 29 8.74 10.33 21.62
N PHE A 30 9.16 9.14 21.21
CA PHE A 30 10.34 9.01 20.38
C PHE A 30 10.09 9.88 19.15
N ALA A 31 11.01 10.81 18.89
CA ALA A 31 10.96 11.67 17.73
C ALA A 31 11.28 10.84 16.48
N ALA A 32 10.33 9.99 16.09
CA ALA A 32 10.45 9.08 14.97
C ALA A 32 10.67 9.91 13.69
N THR A 33 11.89 9.89 13.19
CA THR A 33 12.23 10.64 11.97
C THR A 33 11.56 9.94 10.79
N THR A 34 10.63 10.63 10.13
CA THR A 34 10.01 10.14 8.89
C THR A 34 10.92 10.47 7.70
N SER A 35 11.18 9.50 6.85
CA SER A 35 11.88 9.67 5.59
C SER A 35 11.19 8.87 4.48
N SER A 36 11.67 8.97 3.25
CA SER A 36 11.16 8.15 2.15
C SER A 36 12.25 7.85 1.13
N LYS A 37 12.09 6.73 0.43
CA LYS A 37 12.92 6.35 -0.70
C LYS A 37 12.06 5.92 -1.87
N THR A 38 12.46 6.31 -3.07
CA THR A 38 11.85 5.88 -4.32
C THR A 38 12.81 4.99 -5.10
N VAL A 39 12.29 3.89 -5.62
CA VAL A 39 13.01 2.94 -6.49
C VAL A 39 12.21 2.76 -7.77
N THR A 40 12.89 2.78 -8.91
CA THR A 40 12.29 2.48 -10.21
C THR A 40 12.56 1.02 -10.57
N SER A 41 11.55 0.28 -10.98
CA SER A 41 11.71 -1.09 -11.47
C SER A 41 12.49 -1.08 -12.80
N SER A 42 13.43 -2.02 -12.94
CA SER A 42 14.15 -2.26 -14.20
C SER A 42 13.30 -2.99 -15.25
N LYS A 43 12.21 -3.64 -14.83
CA LYS A 43 11.27 -4.35 -15.71
C LYS A 43 9.97 -3.56 -15.83
N ALA A 44 9.42 -3.53 -17.06
CA ALA A 44 8.06 -3.07 -17.28
C ALA A 44 7.05 -4.07 -16.70
N MET A 45 5.91 -3.56 -16.24
CA MET A 45 4.76 -4.36 -15.83
C MET A 45 3.73 -4.35 -16.96
N SER A 46 3.34 -5.51 -17.47
CA SER A 46 2.47 -5.60 -18.64
C SER A 46 1.54 -6.79 -18.62
N VAL A 47 0.38 -6.63 -19.24
CA VAL A 47 -0.60 -7.68 -19.45
C VAL A 47 -1.25 -7.53 -20.83
N ALA A 48 -1.56 -8.65 -21.47
CA ALA A 48 -2.38 -8.71 -22.68
C ALA A 48 -3.40 -9.84 -22.53
N LEU A 49 -4.67 -9.54 -22.74
CA LEU A 49 -5.78 -10.45 -22.45
C LEU A 49 -6.75 -10.52 -23.63
N LEU A 50 -7.33 -11.70 -23.86
CA LEU A 50 -8.46 -11.87 -24.77
C LEU A 50 -9.68 -11.04 -24.30
N PRO A 51 -10.64 -10.71 -25.20
CA PRO A 51 -11.85 -9.97 -24.83
C PRO A 51 -12.61 -10.61 -23.67
N GLY A 52 -13.03 -9.79 -22.71
CA GLY A 52 -13.78 -10.22 -21.52
C GLY A 52 -12.97 -10.94 -20.44
N VAL A 53 -11.67 -11.20 -20.66
CA VAL A 53 -10.84 -11.95 -19.71
C VAL A 53 -10.26 -11.03 -18.64
N THR A 54 -10.23 -11.52 -17.40
CA THR A 54 -9.47 -10.94 -16.29
C THR A 54 -8.19 -11.73 -16.09
N GLY A 55 -7.07 -11.04 -15.85
CA GLY A 55 -5.79 -11.69 -15.63
C GLY A 55 -4.77 -10.78 -14.98
N ASN A 56 -3.60 -11.35 -14.71
CA ASN A 56 -2.51 -10.68 -14.01
C ASN A 56 -1.41 -10.30 -14.99
N SER A 57 -0.73 -9.20 -14.72
CA SER A 57 0.55 -8.89 -15.34
C SER A 57 1.65 -9.85 -14.87
N ASN A 58 2.82 -9.73 -15.49
CA ASN A 58 4.04 -10.22 -14.86
C ASN A 58 4.28 -9.51 -13.51
N THR A 59 4.97 -10.20 -12.61
CA THR A 59 5.49 -9.61 -11.37
C THR A 59 6.75 -8.80 -11.65
N ILE A 60 6.83 -7.62 -11.05
CA ILE A 60 8.02 -6.77 -11.02
C ILE A 60 8.50 -6.61 -9.58
N THR A 61 9.75 -6.17 -9.40
CA THR A 61 10.39 -6.09 -8.08
C THR A 61 11.07 -4.75 -7.86
N PHE A 62 11.15 -4.32 -6.60
CA PHE A 62 11.81 -3.12 -6.16
C PHE A 62 12.80 -3.45 -5.03
N ASN A 63 14.06 -3.06 -5.21
CA ASN A 63 15.11 -3.36 -4.25
C ASN A 63 15.37 -2.17 -3.32
N PHE A 64 14.99 -2.33 -2.06
CA PHE A 64 15.19 -1.37 -0.98
C PHE A 64 16.28 -1.80 0.02
N ASN A 65 17.21 -2.68 -0.37
CA ASN A 65 18.29 -3.19 0.51
C ASN A 65 19.21 -2.10 1.06
N SER A 66 19.22 -0.91 0.45
CA SER A 66 19.96 0.26 0.95
C SER A 66 19.27 0.99 2.11
N LEU A 67 18.03 0.64 2.44
CA LEU A 67 17.36 1.20 3.61
C LEU A 67 17.93 0.56 4.88
N PRO A 68 18.00 1.30 6.01
CA PRO A 68 18.40 0.72 7.30
C PRO A 68 17.47 -0.44 7.71
N ASP A 69 18.00 -1.43 8.42
CA ASP A 69 17.21 -2.58 8.89
C ASP A 69 16.08 -2.17 9.84
N LYS A 70 16.28 -1.10 10.61
CA LYS A 70 15.30 -0.49 11.53
C LYS A 70 14.31 0.46 10.85
N ALA A 71 14.29 0.51 9.52
CA ALA A 71 13.30 1.28 8.79
C ALA A 71 11.97 0.54 8.78
N ILE A 72 10.95 1.16 9.38
CA ILE A 72 9.60 0.61 9.50
C ILE A 72 8.67 1.36 8.56
N VAL A 73 7.89 0.62 7.76
CA VAL A 73 6.98 1.19 6.77
C VAL A 73 5.89 2.01 7.45
N LYS A 74 5.64 3.19 6.87
CA LYS A 74 4.50 4.06 7.17
C LYS A 74 3.48 4.06 6.03
N GLU A 75 3.97 4.09 4.80
CA GLU A 75 3.14 4.16 3.60
C GLU A 75 3.93 3.65 2.39
N VAL A 76 3.22 3.02 1.46
CA VAL A 76 3.72 2.59 0.16
C VAL A 76 2.93 3.29 -0.94
N GLU A 77 3.63 3.86 -1.91
CA GLU A 77 3.07 4.42 -3.13
C GLU A 77 3.67 3.71 -4.35
N ILE A 78 2.83 3.31 -5.30
CA ILE A 78 3.21 2.73 -6.59
C ILE A 78 2.73 3.64 -7.71
N ASP A 79 3.67 4.17 -8.47
CA ASP A 79 3.43 5.06 -9.62
C ASP A 79 3.62 4.28 -10.93
N CYS A 80 2.50 4.07 -11.63
CA CYS A 80 2.40 3.44 -12.95
C CYS A 80 2.07 4.47 -14.06
N SER A 81 2.44 5.74 -13.91
CA SER A 81 1.99 6.81 -14.82
C SER A 81 2.53 6.69 -16.25
N ASN A 82 3.68 6.06 -16.46
CA ASN A 82 4.25 5.84 -17.79
C ASN A 82 3.62 4.61 -18.46
N ALA A 83 2.34 4.77 -18.80
CA ALA A 83 1.49 3.76 -19.42
C ALA A 83 1.50 3.87 -20.95
N SER A 84 1.44 2.72 -21.60
CA SER A 84 1.29 2.60 -23.05
C SER A 84 0.37 1.45 -23.38
N VAL A 85 -0.45 1.60 -24.42
CA VAL A 85 -1.28 0.52 -24.93
C VAL A 85 -0.39 -0.45 -25.71
N ILE A 86 -0.63 -1.75 -25.50
CA ILE A 86 -0.01 -2.83 -26.28
C ILE A 86 -1.11 -3.78 -26.76
N GLY A 87 -0.87 -4.53 -27.84
CA GLY A 87 -1.83 -5.50 -28.37
C GLY A 87 -2.74 -4.93 -29.46
N GLY A 88 -3.97 -5.43 -29.53
CA GLY A 88 -4.95 -5.10 -30.56
C GLY A 88 -5.88 -3.95 -30.16
N LYS A 89 -7.14 -4.02 -30.58
CA LYS A 89 -8.15 -2.98 -30.38
C LYS A 89 -8.85 -3.04 -29.02
N GLY A 90 -8.52 -4.01 -28.17
CA GLY A 90 -9.09 -4.12 -26.83
C GLY A 90 -8.46 -3.11 -25.86
N ALA A 91 -9.08 -2.94 -24.69
CA ALA A 91 -8.59 -2.05 -23.65
C ALA A 91 -8.57 -2.77 -22.30
N ILE A 92 -7.52 -2.58 -21.52
CA ILE A 92 -7.42 -3.11 -20.16
C ILE A 92 -7.92 -2.07 -19.16
N LEU A 93 -8.94 -2.45 -18.39
CA LEU A 93 -9.29 -1.77 -17.15
C LEU A 93 -8.48 -2.39 -16.01
N ALA A 94 -7.51 -1.63 -15.49
CA ALA A 94 -6.77 -2.02 -14.30
C ALA A 94 -7.67 -1.98 -13.06
N LYS A 95 -7.61 -3.01 -12.21
CA LYS A 95 -8.51 -3.19 -11.06
C LYS A 95 -7.78 -3.08 -9.73
N SER A 96 -6.60 -3.66 -9.63
CA SER A 96 -5.84 -3.69 -8.38
C SER A 96 -4.36 -3.92 -8.61
N LEU A 97 -3.58 -3.62 -7.57
CA LEU A 97 -2.21 -4.06 -7.39
C LEU A 97 -2.17 -5.09 -6.26
N THR A 98 -1.45 -6.18 -6.47
CA THR A 98 -1.05 -7.07 -5.38
C THR A 98 0.41 -6.78 -5.07
N ILE A 99 0.68 -6.42 -3.82
CA ILE A 99 1.98 -5.98 -3.32
C ILE A 99 2.42 -7.00 -2.29
N THR A 100 3.68 -7.44 -2.36
CA THR A 100 4.29 -8.33 -1.36
C THR A 100 5.52 -7.66 -0.75
N SER A 101 5.56 -7.61 0.58
CA SER A 101 6.65 -7.03 1.37
C SER A 101 7.88 -7.97 1.43
N PRO A 102 9.02 -7.48 1.93
CA PRO A 102 10.23 -8.30 2.09
C PRO A 102 10.06 -9.47 3.07
N SER A 103 9.13 -9.36 4.02
CA SER A 103 8.82 -10.43 4.98
C SER A 103 7.95 -11.53 4.36
N GLY A 104 7.35 -11.26 3.19
CA GLY A 104 6.40 -12.15 2.52
C GLY A 104 4.94 -11.80 2.76
N GLU A 105 4.62 -10.74 3.52
CA GLU A 105 3.23 -10.29 3.68
C GLU A 105 2.68 -9.76 2.34
N THR A 106 1.46 -10.15 1.98
CA THR A 106 0.83 -9.80 0.70
C THR A 106 -0.51 -9.11 0.92
N HIS A 107 -0.70 -7.95 0.28
CA HIS A 107 -1.97 -7.23 0.25
C HIS A 107 -2.39 -6.89 -1.18
N THR A 108 -3.71 -6.95 -1.44
CA THR A 108 -4.31 -6.45 -2.69
C THR A 108 -4.97 -5.10 -2.43
N VAL A 109 -4.60 -4.10 -3.23
CA VAL A 109 -5.07 -2.72 -3.14
C VAL A 109 -5.76 -2.33 -4.43
N SER A 110 -6.92 -1.68 -4.34
CA SER A 110 -7.63 -1.15 -5.52
C SER A 110 -6.74 -0.23 -6.36
N TRP A 111 -6.93 -0.27 -7.67
CA TRP A 111 -6.18 0.58 -8.61
C TRP A 111 -6.45 2.05 -8.31
N GLY A 112 -5.38 2.81 -8.09
CA GLY A 112 -5.48 4.22 -7.73
C GLY A 112 -5.72 5.16 -8.91
N LYS A 113 -6.15 6.37 -8.58
CA LYS A 113 -6.46 7.43 -9.56
C LYS A 113 -5.18 7.87 -10.27
N GLY A 114 -5.27 8.08 -11.59
CA GLY A 114 -4.13 8.56 -12.38
C GLY A 114 -2.97 7.57 -12.45
N ASN A 115 -3.23 6.26 -12.24
CA ASN A 115 -2.23 5.20 -12.18
C ASN A 115 -1.25 5.31 -10.99
N VAL A 116 -1.60 6.08 -9.96
CA VAL A 116 -0.84 6.16 -8.70
C VAL A 116 -1.68 5.54 -7.59
N THR A 117 -1.13 4.53 -6.94
CA THR A 117 -1.79 3.79 -5.85
C THR A 117 -1.01 3.97 -4.56
N THR A 118 -1.67 4.44 -3.51
CA THR A 118 -1.07 4.62 -2.19
C THR A 118 -1.78 3.71 -1.18
N THR A 119 -1.03 3.11 -0.27
CA THR A 119 -1.55 2.22 0.77
C THR A 119 -0.73 2.29 2.05
N ASN A 120 -1.40 2.09 3.18
CA ASN A 120 -0.82 2.01 4.51
C ASN A 120 -1.02 0.62 5.15
N LEU A 121 -1.39 -0.39 4.35
CA LEU A 121 -1.65 -1.75 4.85
C LEU A 121 -0.39 -2.47 5.38
N PHE A 122 0.80 -1.97 5.02
CA PHE A 122 2.08 -2.50 5.46
C PHE A 122 2.67 -1.71 6.65
N ILE A 123 1.88 -0.93 7.39
CA ILE A 123 2.38 -0.24 8.58
C ILE A 123 3.02 -1.26 9.54
N ALA A 124 4.12 -0.88 10.17
CA ALA A 124 4.91 -1.72 11.09
C ALA A 124 5.77 -2.82 10.42
N GLU A 125 5.64 -3.03 9.12
CA GLU A 125 6.52 -3.95 8.39
C GLU A 125 7.93 -3.41 8.21
N LYS A 126 8.90 -4.32 8.10
CA LYS A 126 10.27 -3.97 7.69
C LYS A 126 10.26 -3.39 6.27
N ALA A 127 10.79 -2.17 6.12
CA ALA A 127 10.86 -1.48 4.84
C ALA A 127 12.00 -2.00 3.93
N ALA A 128 13.13 -2.38 4.53
CA ALA A 128 14.32 -2.83 3.83
C ALA A 128 14.15 -4.24 3.26
N GLY A 129 14.48 -4.41 1.98
CA GLY A 129 14.44 -5.70 1.30
C GLY A 129 13.88 -5.60 -0.12
N THR A 130 13.51 -6.75 -0.68
CA THR A 130 12.89 -6.82 -2.02
C THR A 130 11.38 -6.84 -1.89
N TRP A 131 10.73 -5.85 -2.48
CA TRP A 131 9.29 -5.79 -2.65
C TRP A 131 8.91 -6.35 -4.02
N SER A 132 7.73 -6.95 -4.15
CA SER A 132 7.21 -7.40 -5.44
C SER A 132 5.78 -6.94 -5.68
N VAL A 133 5.45 -6.64 -6.94
CA VAL A 133 4.15 -6.11 -7.33
C VAL A 133 3.71 -6.73 -8.65
N TYR A 134 2.42 -7.05 -8.75
CA TYR A 134 1.75 -7.28 -10.04
C TYR A 134 0.38 -6.59 -10.06
N MET A 135 -0.12 -6.33 -11.26
CA MET A 135 -1.42 -5.72 -11.51
C MET A 135 -2.43 -6.78 -11.97
N THR A 136 -3.67 -6.67 -11.50
CA THR A 136 -4.82 -7.42 -12.03
C THR A 136 -5.71 -6.48 -12.83
N GLY A 137 -6.09 -6.90 -14.03
CA GLY A 137 -6.92 -6.10 -14.93
C GLY A 137 -7.86 -6.97 -15.78
N THR A 138 -8.85 -6.32 -16.38
CA THR A 138 -9.85 -6.96 -17.24
C THR A 138 -9.84 -6.31 -18.62
N ASN A 139 -9.86 -7.12 -19.68
CA ASN A 139 -10.15 -6.59 -21.01
C ASN A 139 -11.64 -6.30 -21.13
N ILE A 140 -12.00 -5.02 -21.32
CA ILE A 140 -13.40 -4.57 -21.38
C ILE A 140 -14.07 -4.74 -22.74
N ALA A 141 -13.34 -5.23 -23.75
CA ALA A 141 -13.94 -5.62 -25.02
C ALA A 141 -14.94 -6.76 -24.81
N SER A 142 -16.06 -6.75 -25.54
CA SER A 142 -17.08 -7.79 -25.43
C SER A 142 -16.50 -9.19 -25.66
N PRO A 143 -16.86 -10.18 -24.81
CA PRO A 143 -16.55 -11.57 -25.10
C PRO A 143 -17.03 -11.91 -26.52
N ASN A 144 -16.24 -12.69 -27.27
CA ASN A 144 -16.47 -13.10 -28.67
C ASN A 144 -15.94 -12.18 -29.78
N LEU A 145 -15.35 -11.01 -29.48
CA LEU A 145 -14.79 -10.13 -30.52
C LEU A 145 -13.49 -10.66 -31.19
N GLY A 146 -13.05 -11.88 -30.88
CA GLY A 146 -11.87 -12.50 -31.50
C GLY A 146 -10.54 -11.85 -31.13
N SER A 147 -9.44 -12.35 -31.72
CA SER A 147 -8.07 -11.97 -31.33
C SER A 147 -7.68 -10.53 -31.71
N ALA A 148 -8.36 -9.92 -32.69
CA ALA A 148 -8.15 -8.51 -33.05
C ALA A 148 -8.46 -7.55 -31.89
N PHE A 149 -9.23 -8.00 -30.89
CA PHE A 149 -9.62 -7.24 -29.70
C PHE A 149 -8.88 -7.71 -28.43
N ILE A 150 -7.73 -8.38 -28.58
CA ILE A 150 -6.80 -8.50 -27.46
C ILE A 150 -6.48 -7.09 -26.97
N GLY A 151 -6.76 -6.84 -25.70
CA GLY A 151 -6.42 -5.60 -25.02
C GLY A 151 -5.15 -5.80 -24.23
N GLY A 152 -4.25 -4.83 -24.26
CA GLY A 152 -3.05 -4.88 -23.46
C GLY A 152 -2.59 -3.52 -22.99
N THR A 153 -1.89 -3.54 -21.86
CA THR A 153 -1.29 -2.35 -21.26
C THR A 153 0.12 -2.68 -20.79
N LYS A 154 1.01 -1.70 -20.90
CA LYS A 154 2.39 -1.76 -20.41
C LYS A 154 2.68 -0.50 -19.63
N TYR A 155 3.10 -0.68 -18.38
CA TYR A 155 3.61 0.35 -17.49
C TYR A 155 5.13 0.23 -17.45
N SER A 156 5.82 1.19 -18.07
CA SER A 156 7.28 1.24 -18.09
C SER A 156 7.80 2.08 -16.94
N SER A 157 9.01 1.79 -16.44
CA SER A 157 9.63 2.58 -15.36
C SER A 157 8.71 2.79 -14.15
N VAL A 158 7.97 1.75 -13.75
CA VAL A 158 7.11 1.78 -12.56
C VAL A 158 7.98 2.16 -11.38
N LYS A 159 7.48 3.06 -10.52
CA LYS A 159 8.19 3.49 -9.32
C LYS A 159 7.45 3.02 -8.09
N MET A 160 8.21 2.63 -7.08
CA MET A 160 7.73 2.40 -5.73
C MET A 160 8.38 3.41 -4.82
N LYS A 161 7.59 4.12 -4.03
CA LYS A 161 8.05 4.95 -2.91
C LYS A 161 7.63 4.29 -1.62
N VAL A 162 8.59 4.08 -0.72
CA VAL A 162 8.34 3.64 0.64
C VAL A 162 8.64 4.82 1.56
N SER A 163 7.60 5.33 2.22
CA SER A 163 7.74 6.26 3.35
C SER A 163 7.89 5.44 4.62
N TYR A 164 8.90 5.75 5.43
CA TYR A 164 9.27 4.96 6.61
C TYR A 164 9.66 5.82 7.79
N ILE A 165 9.63 5.21 8.97
CA ILE A 165 10.10 5.75 10.23
C ILE A 165 11.38 5.01 10.62
N LEU A 166 12.33 5.73 11.18
CA LEU A 166 13.45 5.12 11.89
C LEU A 166 13.10 5.09 13.38
N GLU A 167 12.99 3.89 13.94
CA GLU A 167 12.96 3.73 15.40
C GLU A 167 14.35 4.05 15.94
N ASP A 168 14.44 4.75 17.06
CA ASP A 168 15.72 5.13 17.69
C ASP A 168 16.41 3.91 18.31
#